data_AF-A0A1V0QDU0-F1
#
_entry.id   AF-A0A1V0QDU0-F1
#
_cell.length_a   1.000
_cell.length_b   1.000
_cell.length_c   1.000
_cell.angle_alpha   90.00
_cell.angle_beta   90.00
_cell.angle_gamma   90.00
#
_symmetry.space_group_name_H-M   'P 1'
#
loop_
_entity.id
_entity.type
_entity.pdbx_description
1 polymer ?
#
loop_
_entity_poly.entity_id
_entity_poly.type
_entity_poly.pdbx_seq_one_letter_code
_entity_poly.pdbx_strand_id
1 'polypeptide(L)'
;MIILGVDLGHKRTGLSVCDITETMARPLTVLIEKDMDKLCFQVARVAITLRAGVIVVGLPKNMDGSEGESAKFAREMGAKIGEQSGVPVEFVDERGTTITANHLLNETNTRGRKRKAVVDGVAATIILEDYLARRRNLAEAEARAAEEAAAEAAENAEENTEEAIEEGAEENIEQAGGVQPT
;
A
#
# COMPACT_ATOMS: atom_id res chain seq x y z
N MET A 1 -6.91 -7.39 -5.85
CA MET A 1 -8.21 -6.69 -5.67
C MET A 1 -8.22 -5.43 -6.52
N ILE A 2 -9.35 -4.74 -6.71
CA ILE A 2 -9.35 -3.45 -7.42
C ILE A 2 -9.05 -2.31 -6.44
N ILE A 3 -8.11 -1.44 -6.80
CA ILE A 3 -7.71 -0.26 -6.03
C ILE A 3 -7.90 0.99 -6.89
N LEU A 4 -8.55 2.00 -6.32
CA LEU A 4 -8.78 3.30 -6.97
C LEU A 4 -7.78 4.33 -6.44
N GLY A 5 -6.93 4.88 -7.31
CA GLY A 5 -6.05 6.00 -6.98
C GLY A 5 -6.71 7.35 -7.25
N VAL A 6 -6.47 8.33 -6.39
CA VAL A 6 -7.10 9.66 -6.43
C VAL A 6 -6.06 10.74 -6.18
N ASP A 7 -5.90 11.64 -7.14
CA ASP A 7 -5.15 12.90 -7.01
C ASP A 7 -6.14 14.06 -6.84
N LEU A 8 -6.24 14.61 -5.62
CA LEU A 8 -7.23 15.62 -5.28
C LEU A 8 -6.74 17.03 -5.61
N GLY A 9 -7.41 17.68 -6.56
CA GLY A 9 -7.23 19.10 -6.83
C GLY A 9 -8.52 19.90 -6.66
N HIS A 10 -8.40 21.21 -6.38
CA HIS A 10 -9.54 22.11 -6.16
C HIS A 10 -10.50 22.31 -7.35
N LYS A 11 -10.11 21.84 -8.54
CA LYS A 11 -10.92 21.95 -9.77
C LYS A 11 -10.89 20.69 -10.60
N ARG A 12 -9.81 19.92 -10.50
CA ARG A 12 -9.57 18.74 -11.31
C ARG A 12 -9.04 17.66 -10.38
N THR A 13 -9.64 16.49 -10.47
CA THR A 13 -9.25 15.34 -9.67
C THR A 13 -8.94 14.20 -10.62
N GLY A 14 -7.69 13.77 -10.62
CA GLY A 14 -7.24 12.63 -11.40
C GLY A 14 -7.67 11.34 -10.72
N LEU A 15 -8.15 10.37 -11.50
CA LEU A 15 -8.46 9.03 -11.04
C LEU A 15 -7.64 8.00 -11.82
N SER A 16 -7.15 6.98 -11.12
CA SER A 16 -6.43 5.83 -11.66
C SER A 16 -6.98 4.54 -11.07
N VAL A 17 -6.69 3.41 -11.71
CA VAL A 17 -7.10 2.10 -11.23
C VAL A 17 -6.02 1.07 -11.53
N CYS A 18 -5.84 0.09 -10.64
CA CYS A 18 -4.93 -1.02 -10.87
C CYS A 18 -5.61 -2.18 -11.61
N ASP A 19 -4.79 -3.10 -12.11
CA ASP A 19 -5.22 -4.44 -12.48
C ASP A 19 -5.53 -5.31 -11.25
N ILE A 20 -6.25 -6.42 -11.44
CA ILE A 20 -6.68 -7.29 -10.32
C ILE A 20 -5.47 -7.92 -9.60
N THR A 21 -4.38 -8.11 -10.34
CA THR A 21 -3.07 -8.61 -9.92
C THR A 21 -2.23 -7.58 -9.17
N GLU A 22 -2.72 -6.34 -8.97
CA GLU A 22 -2.04 -5.30 -8.19
C GLU A 22 -0.60 -5.00 -8.68
N THR A 23 -0.37 -5.18 -9.98
CA THR A 23 0.95 -5.10 -10.60
C THR A 23 1.19 -3.76 -11.27
N MET A 24 0.14 -3.17 -11.87
CA MET A 24 0.25 -1.94 -12.65
C MET A 24 -1.00 -1.07 -12.50
N ALA A 25 -0.78 0.24 -12.40
CA ALA A 25 -1.81 1.25 -12.45
C ALA A 25 -1.99 1.82 -13.85
N ARG A 26 -3.20 2.30 -14.13
CA ARG A 26 -3.52 3.04 -15.35
C ARG A 26 -4.43 4.22 -15.06
N PRO A 27 -4.35 5.30 -15.86
CA PRO A 27 -5.30 6.40 -15.76
C PRO A 27 -6.72 5.90 -16.05
N LEU A 28 -7.70 6.38 -15.27
CA LEU A 28 -9.11 6.07 -15.44
C LEU A 28 -9.85 7.25 -16.07
N THR A 29 -9.86 8.39 -15.39
CA THR A 29 -10.53 9.62 -15.86
C THR A 29 -10.08 10.82 -15.04
N VAL A 30 -10.49 12.03 -15.44
CA VAL A 30 -10.30 13.25 -14.67
C VAL A 30 -11.66 13.90 -14.42
N LEU A 31 -12.04 14.04 -13.15
CA LEU A 31 -13.25 14.77 -12.77
C LEU A 31 -12.96 16.27 -12.77
N ILE A 32 -13.89 17.06 -13.29
CA ILE A 32 -13.80 18.53 -13.27
C ILE A 32 -14.98 19.07 -12.47
N GLU A 33 -14.75 19.30 -11.19
CA GLU A 33 -15.76 19.75 -10.24
C GLU A 33 -15.12 20.73 -9.24
N LYS A 34 -15.85 21.80 -8.91
CA LYS A 34 -15.43 22.81 -7.92
C LYS A 34 -16.19 22.67 -6.59
N ASP A 35 -17.36 22.06 -6.63
CA ASP A 35 -18.14 21.75 -5.44
C ASP A 35 -17.57 20.48 -4.79
N MET A 36 -17.00 20.64 -3.60
CA MET A 36 -16.23 19.57 -2.95
C MET A 36 -17.12 18.41 -2.52
N ASP A 37 -18.34 18.66 -2.05
CA ASP A 37 -19.24 17.58 -1.65
C ASP A 37 -19.73 16.79 -2.88
N LYS A 38 -20.01 17.48 -4.00
CA LYS A 38 -20.30 16.81 -5.27
C LYS A 38 -19.11 16.03 -5.82
N LEU A 39 -17.89 16.55 -5.65
CA LEU A 39 -16.68 15.86 -6.06
C LEU A 39 -16.51 14.56 -5.26
N CYS A 40 -16.60 14.61 -3.93
CA CYS A 40 -16.55 13.43 -3.06
C CYS A 40 -17.57 12.38 -3.51
N PHE A 41 -18.80 12.81 -3.76
CA PHE A 41 -19.88 11.93 -4.20
C PHE A 41 -19.58 11.25 -5.54
N GLN A 42 -19.01 12.00 -6.50
CA GLN A 42 -18.60 11.43 -7.79
C GLN A 42 -17.48 10.40 -7.63
N VAL A 43 -16.46 10.68 -6.81
CA VAL A 43 -15.38 9.73 -6.53
C VAL A 43 -15.92 8.47 -5.84
N ALA A 44 -16.77 8.64 -4.83
CA ALA A 44 -17.41 7.53 -4.12
C ALA A 44 -18.22 6.63 -5.06
N ARG A 45 -19.00 7.22 -5.98
CA ARG A 45 -19.74 6.47 -6.99
C ARG A 45 -18.83 5.68 -7.92
N VAL A 46 -17.68 6.23 -8.32
CA VAL A 46 -16.70 5.52 -9.14
C VAL A 46 -16.14 4.32 -8.36
N ALA A 47 -15.76 4.51 -7.09
CA ALA A 47 -15.25 3.43 -6.23
C ALA A 47 -16.28 2.29 -6.08
N ILE A 48 -17.54 2.61 -5.79
CA ILE A 48 -18.64 1.64 -5.69
C ILE A 48 -18.84 0.89 -7.02
N THR A 49 -18.86 1.62 -8.13
CA THR A 49 -19.09 1.03 -9.47
C THR A 49 -17.98 0.05 -9.84
N LEU A 50 -16.73 0.37 -9.50
CA LEU A 50 -15.58 -0.49 -9.71
C LEU A 50 -15.48 -1.64 -8.71
N ARG A 51 -16.29 -1.63 -7.63
CA ARG A 51 -16.14 -2.51 -6.47
C ARG A 51 -14.71 -2.45 -5.92
N ALA A 52 -14.20 -1.23 -5.78
CA ALA A 52 -12.87 -1.00 -5.21
C ALA A 52 -12.80 -1.53 -3.77
N GLY A 53 -11.72 -2.24 -3.44
CA GLY A 53 -11.45 -2.72 -2.08
C GLY A 53 -10.82 -1.64 -1.20
N VAL A 54 -10.10 -0.70 -1.81
CA VAL A 54 -9.49 0.45 -1.13
C VAL A 54 -9.38 1.63 -2.08
N ILE A 55 -9.47 2.83 -1.53
CA ILE A 55 -9.22 4.09 -2.22
C ILE A 55 -7.91 4.67 -1.69
N VAL A 56 -6.99 4.97 -2.60
CA VAL A 56 -5.69 5.56 -2.28
C VAL A 56 -5.70 7.01 -2.68
N VAL A 57 -5.55 7.90 -1.71
CA VAL A 57 -5.58 9.35 -1.91
C VAL A 57 -4.16 9.89 -1.72
N GLY A 58 -3.72 10.71 -2.68
CA GLY A 58 -2.46 11.42 -2.55
C GLY A 58 -2.49 12.45 -1.41
N LEU A 59 -1.37 12.56 -0.69
CA LEU A 59 -1.17 13.43 0.46
C LEU A 59 0.02 14.37 0.20
N PRO A 60 -0.23 15.64 -0.17
CA PRO A 60 0.83 16.60 -0.48
C PRO A 60 1.50 17.11 0.80
N LYS A 61 2.53 16.42 1.24
CA LYS A 61 3.37 16.83 2.38
C LYS A 61 4.46 17.81 1.94
N ASN A 62 4.88 18.69 2.84
CA ASN A 62 6.02 19.58 2.63
C ASN A 62 7.33 18.79 2.54
N MET A 63 8.40 19.38 2.01
CA MET A 63 9.69 18.68 1.85
C MET A 63 10.29 18.19 3.19
N ASP A 64 10.02 18.89 4.29
CA ASP A 64 10.42 18.50 5.65
C ASP A 64 9.50 17.41 6.26
N GLY A 65 8.50 16.93 5.52
CA GLY A 65 7.54 15.93 5.96
C GLY A 65 6.38 16.48 6.80
N SER A 66 6.28 17.79 6.99
CA SER A 66 5.14 18.43 7.68
C SER A 66 3.90 18.49 6.80
N GLU A 67 2.72 18.59 7.42
CA GLU A 67 1.42 18.69 6.72
C GLU A 67 0.94 20.14 6.68
N GLY A 68 0.79 20.69 5.46
CA GLY A 68 0.20 22.00 5.22
C GLY A 68 -1.33 21.95 5.02
N GLU A 69 -1.90 23.07 4.55
CA GLU A 69 -3.34 23.17 4.26
C GLU A 69 -3.81 22.17 3.20
N SER A 70 -3.01 21.93 2.17
CA SER A 70 -3.34 20.95 1.11
C SER A 70 -3.42 19.51 1.64
N ALA A 71 -2.55 19.13 2.58
CA ALA A 71 -2.60 17.82 3.22
C ALA A 71 -3.85 17.67 4.10
N LYS A 72 -4.19 18.71 4.87
CA LYS A 72 -5.44 18.75 5.67
C LYS A 72 -6.67 18.63 4.78
N PHE A 73 -6.70 19.37 3.67
CA PHE A 73 -7.75 19.29 2.67
C PHE A 73 -7.88 17.87 2.10
N ALA A 74 -6.77 17.23 1.71
CA ALA A 74 -6.78 15.86 1.20
C ALA A 74 -7.33 14.87 2.23
N ARG A 75 -6.97 15.02 3.52
CA ARG A 75 -7.50 14.20 4.62
C ARG A 75 -9.00 14.36 4.82
N GLU A 76 -9.49 15.60 4.84
CA GLU A 76 -10.92 15.88 5.03
C GLU A 76 -11.75 15.31 3.88
N MET A 77 -11.30 15.52 2.65
CA MET A 77 -11.95 15.00 1.45
C MET A 77 -11.89 13.47 1.39
N GLY A 78 -10.73 12.89 1.72
CA GLY A 78 -10.57 11.44 1.82
C GLY A 78 -11.54 10.82 2.83
N ALA A 79 -11.68 11.43 4.02
CA ALA A 79 -12.63 10.97 5.02
C ALA A 79 -14.07 11.00 4.51
N LYS A 80 -14.50 12.10 3.87
CA LYS A 80 -15.84 12.21 3.24
C LYS A 80 -16.06 11.16 2.15
N ILE A 81 -15.06 10.91 1.31
CA ILE A 81 -15.12 9.88 0.26
C ILE A 81 -15.30 8.50 0.89
N GLY A 82 -14.55 8.18 1.94
CA GLY A 82 -14.65 6.92 2.67
C GLY A 82 -16.05 6.73 3.28
N GLU A 83 -16.57 7.77 3.95
CA GLU A 83 -17.92 7.76 4.52
C GLU A 83 -19.01 7.52 3.45
N GLN A 84 -18.94 8.23 2.32
CA GLN A 84 -19.93 8.13 1.26
C GLN A 84 -19.85 6.83 0.46
N SER A 85 -18.66 6.24 0.34
CA SER A 85 -18.44 5.01 -0.44
C SER A 85 -18.55 3.73 0.40
N GLY A 86 -18.31 3.81 1.70
CA GLY A 86 -18.10 2.65 2.57
C GLY A 86 -16.79 1.90 2.29
N VAL A 87 -15.91 2.45 1.46
CA VAL A 87 -14.62 1.85 1.08
C VAL A 87 -13.51 2.45 1.94
N PRO A 88 -12.58 1.64 2.50
CA PRO A 88 -11.42 2.14 3.22
C PRO A 88 -10.59 3.12 2.39
N VAL A 89 -10.07 4.14 3.06
CA VAL A 89 -9.22 5.18 2.43
C VAL A 89 -7.83 5.16 3.06
N GLU A 90 -6.82 5.06 2.21
CA GLU A 90 -5.41 5.13 2.58
C GLU A 90 -4.74 6.34 1.93
N PHE A 91 -3.67 6.85 2.55
CA PHE A 91 -2.98 8.06 2.11
C PHE A 91 -1.55 7.77 1.72
N VAL A 92 -1.12 8.31 0.57
CA VAL A 92 0.24 8.17 0.04
C VAL A 92 0.93 9.51 0.04
N ASP A 93 2.14 9.57 0.58
CA ASP A 93 2.96 10.77 0.60
C ASP A 93 3.41 11.15 -0.83
N GLU A 94 3.02 12.33 -1.29
CA GLU A 94 3.28 12.80 -2.66
C GLU A 94 4.58 13.59 -2.84
N ARG A 95 5.48 13.61 -1.85
CA ARG A 95 6.74 14.36 -2.00
C ARG A 95 7.49 13.99 -3.28
N GLY A 96 7.74 14.98 -4.13
CA GLY A 96 8.50 14.82 -5.38
C GLY A 96 7.70 14.38 -6.61
N THR A 97 6.42 13.98 -6.49
CA THR A 97 5.59 13.57 -7.66
C THR A 97 5.42 14.70 -8.67
N THR A 98 5.31 15.95 -8.20
CA THR A 98 5.21 17.12 -9.08
C THR A 98 6.49 17.34 -9.90
N ILE A 99 7.67 17.05 -9.36
CA ILE A 99 8.95 17.19 -10.09
C ILE A 99 9.05 16.07 -11.14
N THR A 100 8.75 14.83 -10.74
CA THR A 100 8.77 13.65 -11.63
C THR A 100 7.75 13.77 -12.76
N ALA A 101 6.51 14.19 -12.46
CA ALA A 101 5.48 14.42 -13.46
C ALA A 101 5.87 15.54 -14.43
N ASN A 102 6.44 16.65 -13.94
CA ASN A 102 6.93 17.72 -14.81
C ASN A 102 8.10 17.27 -15.72
N HIS A 103 8.97 16.39 -15.23
CA HIS A 103 10.09 15.84 -15.99
C HIS A 103 9.63 14.95 -17.15
N LEU A 104 8.72 13.99 -16.89
CA LEU A 104 8.13 13.09 -17.89
C LEU A 104 7.43 13.84 -19.04
N LEU A 105 6.95 15.06 -18.77
CA LEU A 105 6.24 15.89 -19.75
C LEU A 105 7.17 16.73 -20.64
N ASN A 106 8.39 17.03 -20.19
CA ASN A 106 9.35 17.75 -21.02
C ASN A 106 9.82 16.88 -22.20
N GLU A 107 9.75 15.56 -22.06
CA GLU A 107 10.08 14.59 -23.12
C GLU A 107 9.00 14.49 -24.21
N THR A 108 7.74 14.83 -23.93
CA THR A 108 6.59 14.57 -24.83
C THR A 108 6.14 15.77 -25.67
N ASN A 109 6.90 16.88 -25.69
CA ASN A 109 6.69 18.09 -26.52
C ASN A 109 5.26 18.68 -26.51
N THR A 110 4.44 18.34 -25.51
CA THR A 110 3.02 18.71 -25.41
C THR A 110 2.88 20.03 -24.63
N ARG A 111 2.25 21.06 -25.24
CA ARG A 111 2.16 22.41 -24.67
C ARG A 111 0.72 22.80 -24.25
N GLY A 112 0.60 23.78 -23.37
CA GLY A 112 -0.65 24.46 -23.02
C GLY A 112 -1.68 23.61 -22.25
N ARG A 113 -2.97 23.86 -22.48
CA ARG A 113 -4.09 23.22 -21.74
C ARG A 113 -4.15 21.69 -21.91
N LYS A 114 -3.67 21.18 -23.05
CA LYS A 114 -3.53 19.74 -23.31
C LYS A 114 -2.49 19.10 -22.39
N ARG A 115 -1.36 19.78 -22.14
CA ARG A 115 -0.33 19.35 -21.18
C ARG A 115 -0.95 19.15 -19.80
N LYS A 116 -1.66 20.15 -19.28
CA LYS A 116 -2.27 20.10 -17.95
C LYS A 116 -3.22 18.91 -17.78
N ALA A 117 -4.06 18.64 -18.78
CA ALA A 117 -4.96 17.48 -18.74
C ALA A 117 -4.23 16.13 -18.72
N VAL A 118 -3.08 16.01 -19.39
CA VAL A 118 -2.24 14.82 -19.33
C VAL A 118 -1.58 14.70 -17.96
N VAL A 119 -1.04 15.81 -17.40
CA VAL A 119 -0.42 15.83 -16.07
C VAL A 119 -1.39 15.33 -15.00
N ASP A 120 -2.61 15.90 -14.98
CA ASP A 120 -3.60 15.60 -13.96
C ASP A 120 -4.04 14.12 -14.00
N GLY A 121 -4.02 13.48 -15.17
CA GLY A 121 -4.30 12.04 -15.30
C GLY A 121 -3.12 11.13 -14.92
N VAL A 122 -1.89 11.62 -15.10
CA VAL A 122 -0.66 10.88 -14.78
C VAL A 122 -0.37 10.90 -13.28
N ALA A 123 -0.65 12.00 -12.58
CA ALA A 123 -0.37 12.14 -11.15
C ALA A 123 -1.07 11.05 -10.30
N ALA A 124 -2.39 10.84 -10.51
CA ALA A 124 -3.12 9.77 -9.85
C ALA A 124 -2.56 8.36 -10.14
N THR A 125 -1.99 8.17 -11.34
CA THR A 125 -1.35 6.90 -11.71
C THR A 125 -0.05 6.71 -10.93
N ILE A 126 0.79 7.74 -10.86
CA ILE A 126 2.04 7.72 -10.08
C ILE A 126 1.78 7.43 -8.59
N ILE A 127 0.78 8.09 -8.01
CA ILE A 127 0.36 7.85 -6.61
C ILE A 127 0.01 6.37 -6.40
N LEU A 128 -0.75 5.79 -7.32
CA LEU A 128 -1.17 4.40 -7.21
C LEU A 128 0.00 3.43 -7.45
N GLU A 129 0.89 3.71 -8.40
CA GLU A 129 2.10 2.89 -8.61
C GLU A 129 2.99 2.86 -7.36
N ASP A 130 3.20 4.00 -6.70
CA ASP A 130 3.99 4.07 -5.46
C ASP A 130 3.35 3.23 -4.34
N TYR A 131 2.02 3.30 -4.22
CA TYR A 131 1.26 2.47 -3.31
C TYR A 131 1.43 0.97 -3.57
N LEU A 132 1.27 0.55 -4.83
CA LEU A 132 1.37 -0.85 -5.24
C LEU A 132 2.79 -1.39 -5.01
N ALA A 133 3.81 -0.59 -5.32
CA ALA A 133 5.21 -0.94 -5.09
C ALA A 133 5.49 -1.15 -3.60
N ARG A 134 5.04 -0.22 -2.73
CA ARG A 134 5.20 -0.36 -1.28
C ARG A 134 4.49 -1.60 -0.74
N ARG A 135 3.26 -1.86 -1.19
CA ARG A 135 2.46 -3.02 -0.78
C ARG A 135 3.10 -4.34 -1.19
N ARG A 136 3.68 -4.41 -2.39
CA ARG A 136 4.44 -5.57 -2.86
C ARG A 136 5.67 -5.83 -2.00
N ASN A 137 6.46 -4.79 -1.73
CA ASN A 137 7.68 -4.91 -0.90
C ASN A 137 7.35 -5.38 0.53
N LEU A 138 6.23 -4.92 1.09
CA LEU A 138 5.76 -5.40 2.40
C LEU A 138 5.39 -6.88 2.35
N ALA A 139 4.62 -7.31 1.34
CA ALA A 139 4.24 -8.71 1.18
C ALA A 139 5.46 -9.64 0.98
N GLU A 140 6.45 -9.20 0.21
CA GLU A 140 7.71 -9.93 0.01
C GLU A 140 8.53 -10.03 1.30
N ALA A 141 8.61 -8.93 2.08
CA ALA A 141 9.32 -8.93 3.36
C ALA A 141 8.63 -9.83 4.39
N GLU A 142 7.29 -9.82 4.46
CA GLU A 142 6.51 -10.70 5.33
C GLU A 142 6.68 -12.17 4.94
N ALA A 143 6.66 -12.49 3.64
CA ALA A 143 6.88 -13.84 3.15
C ALA A 143 8.29 -14.36 3.52
N ARG A 144 9.32 -13.52 3.33
CA ARG A 144 10.69 -13.86 3.69
C ARG A 144 10.86 -14.07 5.20
N ALA A 145 10.27 -13.19 6.02
CA ALA A 145 10.33 -13.34 7.48
C ALA A 145 9.60 -14.62 7.96
N ALA A 146 8.50 -14.99 7.31
CA ALA A 146 7.79 -16.23 7.62
C ALA A 146 8.61 -17.48 7.23
N GLU A 147 9.33 -17.44 6.10
CA GLU A 147 10.23 -18.52 5.68
C GLU A 147 11.43 -18.67 6.63
N GLU A 148 12.07 -17.55 7.01
CA GLU A 148 13.18 -17.54 7.98
C GLU A 148 12.71 -18.08 9.35
N ALA A 149 11.56 -17.64 9.86
CA ALA A 149 11.00 -18.13 11.12
C ALA A 149 10.62 -19.63 11.06
N ALA A 150 10.14 -20.12 9.92
CA ALA A 150 9.82 -21.53 9.74
C ALA A 150 11.09 -22.41 9.72
N ALA A 151 12.19 -21.91 9.13
CA ALA A 151 13.47 -22.59 9.13
C ALA A 151 14.07 -22.67 10.54
N GLU A 152 14.07 -21.56 11.28
CA GLU A 152 14.57 -21.50 12.67
C GLU A 152 13.73 -22.39 13.60
N ALA A 153 12.41 -22.45 13.40
CA ALA A 153 11.55 -23.35 14.17
C ALA A 153 11.84 -24.84 13.88
N ALA A 154 12.22 -25.19 12.65
CA ALA A 154 12.58 -26.55 12.28
C ALA A 154 13.93 -26.97 12.89
N GLU A 155 14.93 -26.08 12.84
CA GLU A 155 16.26 -26.31 13.44
C GLU A 155 16.16 -26.48 14.96
N ASN A 156 15.44 -25.58 15.64
CA ASN A 156 15.20 -25.69 17.09
C ASN A 156 14.42 -26.96 17.46
N ALA A 157 13.52 -27.45 16.60
CA ALA A 157 12.78 -28.68 16.87
C ALA A 157 13.68 -29.92 16.78
N GLU A 158 14.61 -29.94 15.82
CA GLU A 158 15.62 -31.01 15.71
C GLU A 158 16.55 -31.00 16.94
N GLU A 159 17.09 -29.84 17.33
CA GLU A 159 17.99 -29.70 18.48
C GLU A 159 17.31 -30.11 19.81
N ASN A 160 16.06 -29.69 20.04
CA ASN A 160 15.29 -30.10 21.22
C ASN A 160 14.98 -31.61 21.24
N THR A 161 14.79 -32.24 20.08
CA THR A 161 14.59 -33.70 20.03
C THR A 161 15.87 -34.47 20.31
N GLU A 162 17.03 -33.96 19.88
CA GLU A 162 18.33 -34.57 20.19
C GLU A 162 18.66 -34.45 21.69
N GLU A 163 18.49 -33.26 22.30
CA GLU A 163 18.67 -33.07 23.75
C GLU A 163 17.74 -33.97 24.58
N ALA A 164 16.46 -34.08 24.21
CA ALA A 164 15.51 -34.92 24.94
C ALA A 164 15.84 -36.42 24.87
N ILE A 165 16.47 -36.87 23.76
CA ILE A 165 16.94 -38.25 23.61
C ILE A 165 18.17 -38.50 24.49
N GLU A 166 19.10 -37.54 24.57
CA GLU A 166 20.28 -37.63 25.46
C GLU A 166 19.87 -37.63 26.94
N GLU A 167 19.03 -36.70 27.39
CA GLU A 167 18.57 -36.63 28.79
C GLU A 167 17.80 -37.91 29.21
N GLY A 168 16.92 -38.42 28.34
CA GLY A 168 16.17 -39.65 28.60
C GLY A 168 17.03 -40.93 28.59
N ALA A 169 18.19 -40.91 27.92
CA ALA A 169 19.16 -42.00 27.97
C ALA A 169 19.95 -41.99 29.29
N GLU A 170 20.31 -40.82 29.79
CA GLU A 170 21.04 -40.67 31.07
C GLU A 170 20.17 -41.08 32.27
N GLU A 171 18.89 -40.68 32.33
CA GLU A 171 17.98 -41.09 33.42
C GLU A 171 17.75 -42.61 33.50
N ASN A 172 17.70 -43.30 32.35
CA ASN A 172 17.50 -44.75 32.30
C ASN A 172 18.74 -45.54 32.77
N ILE A 173 19.94 -45.01 32.54
CA ILE A 173 21.18 -45.62 33.01
C ILE A 173 21.28 -45.52 34.54
N GLU A 174 20.86 -44.39 35.11
CA GLU A 174 20.87 -44.17 36.56
C GLU A 174 19.87 -45.08 37.30
N GLN A 175 18.69 -45.33 36.72
CA GLN A 175 17.70 -46.27 37.28
C GLN A 175 18.09 -47.75 37.13
N ALA A 176 18.85 -48.12 36.08
CA ALA A 176 19.29 -49.49 35.85
C ALA A 176 20.50 -49.90 36.72
N GLY A 177 21.26 -48.95 37.25
CA GLY A 177 22.44 -49.19 38.11
C GLY A 177 22.13 -49.69 39.54
N GLY A 178 20.86 -49.80 39.92
CA GLY A 178 20.42 -50.12 41.29
C GLY A 178 20.32 -51.61 41.66
N VAL A 179 20.84 -52.55 40.85
CA VAL A 179 20.77 -53.98 41.19
C VAL A 179 21.93 -54.36 42.12
N GLN A 180 21.66 -54.38 43.43
CA GLN A 180 22.60 -54.88 44.44
C GLN A 180 22.72 -56.41 44.34
N PRO A 181 23.93 -56.97 44.17
CA PRO A 181 24.12 -58.41 44.21
C PRO A 181 24.13 -58.92 45.66
N THR A 182 23.43 -60.04 45.85
CA THR A 182 23.22 -60.81 47.09
C THR A 182 24.49 -61.45 47.63
#